data_AF-A0A5J5EPQ2-F1
#
_entry.id   AF-A0A5J5EPQ2-F1
#
_cell.length_a   1.000
_cell.length_b   1.000
_cell.length_c   1.000
_cell.angle_alpha   90.00
_cell.angle_beta   90.00
_cell.angle_gamma   90.00
#
_symmetry.space_group_name_H-M   'P 1'
#
loop_
_entity.id
_entity.type
_entity.pdbx_description
1 polymer ?
#
loop_
_entity_poly.entity_id
_entity_poly.type
_entity_poly.pdbx_seq_one_letter_code
_entity_poly.pdbx_strand_id
1 'polypeptide(L)'
;MQTVRAKAIDNEKPAFRTSVDSTRSSSRPMSPKPSITSSGVDMVYLKNVLLQFMELKDKNQQKQLIPALKMLLDLDSKEERKWMQVVQAR
;
A
#
# COMPACT_ATOMS: atom_id res chain seq x y z
N MET A 1 -25.69 -59.76 5.16
CA MET A 1 -24.39 -59.60 4.47
C MET A 1 -24.67 -59.13 3.03
N GLN A 2 -24.20 -57.91 2.71
CA GLN A 2 -23.91 -57.30 1.38
C GLN A 2 -25.04 -57.23 0.30
N THR A 3 -25.61 -56.03 0.06
CA THR A 3 -25.27 -54.92 -0.88
C THR A 3 -25.85 -55.10 -2.29
N VAL A 4 -26.66 -54.15 -2.80
CA VAL A 4 -26.25 -53.08 -3.74
C VAL A 4 -27.43 -52.21 -4.27
N ARG A 5 -27.15 -50.89 -4.35
CA ARG A 5 -27.60 -49.89 -5.35
C ARG A 5 -28.92 -49.12 -5.14
N ALA A 6 -28.81 -47.93 -4.54
CA ALA A 6 -29.80 -46.86 -4.70
C ALA A 6 -29.45 -45.99 -5.93
N LYS A 7 -30.48 -45.66 -6.70
CA LYS A 7 -30.45 -44.91 -7.96
C LYS A 7 -30.75 -43.43 -7.66
N ALA A 8 -29.94 -42.52 -8.19
CA ALA A 8 -30.05 -41.08 -8.02
C ALA A 8 -31.23 -40.50 -8.84
N ILE A 9 -32.05 -39.63 -8.24
CA ILE A 9 -32.97 -38.66 -8.87
C ILE A 9 -33.29 -37.62 -7.78
N ASP A 10 -32.62 -36.47 -7.70
CA ASP A 10 -32.85 -35.19 -8.40
C ASP A 10 -33.36 -34.13 -7.39
N ASN A 11 -32.36 -33.44 -6.84
CA ASN A 11 -32.31 -32.00 -6.57
C ASN A 11 -33.63 -31.28 -6.24
N GLU A 12 -33.93 -31.29 -4.95
CA GLU A 12 -34.90 -30.41 -4.29
C GLU A 12 -34.73 -28.95 -4.73
N LYS A 13 -35.83 -28.30 -5.11
CA LYS A 13 -35.91 -26.83 -5.12
C LYS A 13 -35.94 -26.35 -3.67
N PRO A 14 -35.12 -25.36 -3.29
CA PRO A 14 -35.61 -24.39 -2.34
C PRO A 14 -35.37 -22.94 -2.78
N ALA A 15 -36.40 -22.15 -2.49
CA ALA A 15 -36.33 -20.73 -2.14
C ALA A 15 -35.81 -19.75 -3.21
N PHE A 16 -36.73 -19.31 -4.08
CA PHE A 16 -36.73 -17.91 -4.53
C PHE A 16 -37.16 -17.02 -3.36
N ARG A 17 -36.26 -16.80 -2.41
CA ARG A 17 -36.43 -15.82 -1.34
C ARG A 17 -35.16 -15.01 -1.23
N THR A 18 -35.30 -13.73 -1.60
CA THR A 18 -34.47 -12.60 -1.18
C THR A 18 -33.01 -12.68 -1.62
N SER A 19 -32.46 -11.69 -2.31
CA SER A 19 -32.38 -10.33 -1.84
C SER A 19 -31.91 -9.47 -3.00
N VAL A 20 -32.42 -8.25 -3.04
CA VAL A 20 -31.89 -7.13 -3.81
C VAL A 20 -30.35 -7.17 -3.83
N ASP A 21 -29.78 -7.57 -4.96
CA ASP A 21 -28.36 -7.35 -5.22
C ASP A 21 -28.19 -5.84 -5.30
N SER A 22 -27.65 -5.28 -4.22
CA SER A 22 -27.37 -3.87 -4.13
C SER A 22 -26.28 -3.57 -5.15
N THR A 23 -26.70 -3.11 -6.33
CA THR A 23 -25.83 -2.46 -7.31
C THR A 23 -25.42 -1.10 -6.75
N ARG A 24 -24.62 -1.10 -5.67
CA ARG A 24 -23.78 0.03 -5.31
C ARG A 24 -22.66 0.03 -6.33
N SER A 25 -22.96 0.51 -7.53
CA SER A 25 -22.01 1.20 -8.38
C SER A 25 -21.54 2.45 -7.62
N SER A 26 -20.80 2.24 -6.53
CA SER A 26 -19.83 3.21 -6.09
C SER A 26 -18.69 3.06 -7.08
N SER A 27 -18.86 3.74 -8.22
CA SER A 27 -17.77 4.25 -9.03
C SER A 27 -16.88 5.08 -8.12
N ARG A 28 -16.08 4.40 -7.31
CA ARG A 28 -14.88 4.99 -6.75
C ARG A 28 -14.07 5.38 -7.97
N PRO A 29 -13.67 6.65 -8.13
CA PRO A 29 -12.64 6.94 -9.11
C PRO A 29 -11.48 6.03 -8.76
N MET A 30 -11.15 5.10 -9.66
CA MET A 30 -9.85 4.46 -9.64
C MET A 30 -8.87 5.62 -9.70
N SER A 31 -8.28 5.96 -8.55
CA SER A 31 -7.10 6.80 -8.54
C SER A 31 -6.17 6.22 -9.58
N PRO A 32 -5.66 7.01 -10.54
CA PRO A 32 -4.79 6.48 -11.58
C PRO A 32 -3.65 5.78 -10.87
N LYS A 33 -3.60 4.45 -11.03
CA LYS A 33 -2.45 3.65 -10.62
C LYS A 33 -1.26 4.32 -11.30
N PRO A 34 -0.27 4.84 -10.59
CA PRO A 34 0.89 5.41 -11.24
C PRO A 34 1.61 4.25 -11.92
N SER A 35 1.37 4.07 -13.21
CA SER A 35 2.21 3.29 -14.10
C SER A 35 3.48 4.11 -14.30
N ILE A 36 4.32 4.19 -13.28
CA ILE A 36 5.68 4.69 -13.44
C ILE A 36 6.53 3.45 -13.72
N THR A 37 6.44 2.98 -14.96
CA THR A 37 7.59 2.33 -15.59
C THR A 37 8.52 3.46 -16.00
N SER A 38 9.35 3.92 -15.08
CA SER A 38 10.46 4.80 -15.39
C SER A 38 11.58 4.43 -14.45
N SER A 39 12.77 4.28 -15.00
CA SER A 39 14.06 4.12 -14.35
C SER A 39 14.41 5.32 -13.45
N GLY A 40 13.54 5.64 -12.50
CA GLY A 40 13.58 6.78 -11.63
C GLY A 40 12.91 6.44 -10.30
N VAL A 41 13.49 6.98 -9.24
CA VAL A 41 13.12 6.88 -7.82
C VAL A 41 11.72 6.33 -7.57
N ASP A 42 11.63 5.26 -6.78
CA ASP A 42 10.35 4.70 -6.30
C ASP A 42 9.57 5.74 -5.48
N MET A 43 8.66 6.45 -6.14
CA MET A 43 7.80 7.48 -5.53
C MET A 43 6.95 6.92 -4.37
N VAL A 44 6.60 5.63 -4.42
CA VAL A 44 5.86 4.95 -3.35
C VAL A 44 6.73 4.76 -2.10
N TYR A 45 8.03 4.55 -2.25
CA TYR A 45 8.96 4.45 -1.14
C TYR A 45 9.35 5.84 -0.63
N LEU A 46 9.62 6.78 -1.55
CA LEU A 46 9.97 8.16 -1.24
C LEU A 46 8.92 8.85 -0.37
N LYS A 47 7.64 8.74 -0.73
CA LYS A 47 6.56 9.34 0.07
C LYS A 47 6.51 8.79 1.50
N ASN A 48 6.80 7.50 1.69
CA ASN A 48 6.77 6.88 3.02
C ASN A 48 7.97 7.33 3.85
N VAL A 49 9.16 7.42 3.25
CA VAL A 49 10.38 7.89 3.91
C VAL A 49 10.26 9.37 4.28
N LEU A 50 9.76 10.22 3.39
CA LEU A 50 9.51 11.64 3.70
C LEU A 50 8.48 11.81 4.81
N LEU A 51 7.37 11.07 4.73
CA LEU A 51 6.33 11.13 5.74
C LEU A 51 6.88 10.70 7.11
N GLN A 52 7.61 9.58 7.14
CA GLN A 52 8.25 9.09 8.36
C GLN A 52 9.26 10.10 8.92
N PHE A 53 10.04 10.76 8.05
CA PHE A 53 10.99 11.80 8.44
C PHE A 53 10.30 13.02 9.07
N MET A 54 9.11 13.39 8.59
CA MET A 54 8.33 14.51 9.14
C MET A 54 7.54 14.13 10.40
N GLU A 55 7.10 12.88 10.51
CA GLU A 55 6.30 12.36 11.63
C GLU A 55 7.16 12.08 12.88
N LEU A 56 8.43 11.73 12.69
CA LEU A 56 9.34 11.42 13.78
C LEU A 56 9.63 12.64 14.66
N LYS A 57 9.37 12.48 15.95
CA LYS A 57 9.71 13.47 17.00
C LYS A 57 11.13 13.27 17.54
N ASP A 58 11.72 12.09 17.33
CA ASP A 58 13.06 11.74 17.79
C ASP A 58 14.14 12.06 16.74
N LYS A 59 15.11 12.87 17.13
CA LYS A 59 16.26 13.29 16.33
C LYS A 59 17.15 12.11 15.90
N ASN A 60 17.23 11.04 16.70
CA ASN A 60 18.08 9.89 16.37
C ASN A 60 17.49 9.06 15.24
N GLN A 61 16.18 8.84 15.26
CA GLN A 61 15.48 8.15 14.17
C GLN A 61 15.42 9.02 12.91
N GLN A 62 15.26 10.34 13.07
CA GLN A 62 15.29 11.27 11.95
C GLN A 62 16.66 11.29 11.24
N LYS A 63 17.77 11.18 11.99
CA LYS A 63 19.13 11.04 11.41
C LYS A 63 19.30 9.75 10.60
N GLN A 64 18.66 8.64 10.99
CA GLN A 64 18.75 7.37 10.26
C GLN A 64 18.04 7.41 8.89
N LEU A 65 17.09 8.32 8.72
CA LEU A 65 16.39 8.52 7.45
C LEU A 65 17.15 9.44 6.48
N ILE A 66 18.16 10.18 6.94
CA ILE A 66 18.95 11.07 6.07
C ILE A 66 19.70 10.27 4.97
N PRO A 67 20.40 9.15 5.29
CA PRO A 67 21.00 8.30 4.26
C PRO A 67 19.98 7.69 3.29
N ALA A 68 18.80 7.31 3.78
CA ALA A 68 17.72 6.80 2.93
C ALA A 68 17.22 7.89 1.97
N LEU A 69 16.95 9.10 2.48
CA LEU A 69 16.55 10.25 1.65
C LEU A 69 17.61 10.59 0.61
N LYS A 70 18.91 10.48 0.94
CA LYS A 70 20.00 10.66 0.00
C LYS A 70 19.94 9.70 -1.17
N MET A 71 19.75 8.40 -0.89
CA MET A 71 19.66 7.37 -1.93
C MET A 71 18.41 7.50 -2.80
N LEU A 72 17.37 8.12 -2.26
CA LEU A 72 16.10 8.27 -2.95
C LEU A 72 16.05 9.57 -3.76
N LEU A 73 16.69 10.64 -3.31
CA LEU A 73 16.64 11.95 -3.98
C LEU A 73 17.94 12.29 -4.72
N ASP A 74 18.91 11.38 -4.76
CA ASP A 74 20.28 11.60 -5.25
C ASP A 74 20.91 12.87 -4.65
N LEU A 75 20.74 13.07 -3.34
CA LEU A 75 21.25 14.25 -2.65
C LEU A 75 22.78 14.27 -2.62
N ASP A 76 23.36 15.45 -2.83
CA ASP A 76 24.81 15.63 -2.71
C ASP A 76 25.25 15.62 -1.23
N SER A 77 26.53 15.34 -0.98
CA SER A 77 27.12 15.29 0.36
C SER A 77 27.03 16.63 1.11
N LYS A 78 26.86 17.75 0.39
CA LYS A 78 26.58 19.08 0.96
C LYS A 78 25.16 19.19 1.47
N GLU A 79 24.21 18.65 0.72
CA GLU A 79 22.79 18.67 1.09
C GLU A 79 22.57 17.79 2.31
N GLU A 80 23.14 16.57 2.34
CA GLU A 80 23.10 15.67 3.49
C GLU A 80 23.49 16.37 4.81
N ARG A 81 24.57 17.18 4.78
CA ARG A 81 25.00 17.97 5.95
C ARG A 81 23.99 19.04 6.34
N LYS A 82 23.40 19.73 5.37
CA LYS A 82 22.36 20.75 5.61
C LYS A 82 21.13 20.10 6.25
N TRP A 83 20.71 18.94 5.77
CA TRP A 83 19.63 18.16 6.37
C TRP A 83 19.97 17.75 7.81
N MET A 84 21.19 17.30 8.07
CA MET A 84 21.64 16.99 9.44
C MET A 84 21.61 18.20 10.37
N GLN A 85 21.98 19.39 9.89
CA GLN A 85 21.91 20.64 10.65
C GLN A 85 20.47 21.05 10.97
N VAL A 86 19.56 20.94 10.01
CA VAL A 86 18.13 21.25 10.21
C VAL A 86 17.52 20.32 11.27
N VAL A 87 17.86 19.03 11.25
CA VAL A 87 17.41 18.06 12.27
C VAL A 87 17.96 18.38 13.66
N GLN A 88 19.21 18.87 13.75
CA GLN A 88 19.81 19.25 15.02
C GLN A 88 19.22 20.54 15.60
N ALA A 89 18.94 21.52 14.74
CA ALA A 89 18.45 22.84 15.10
C ALA A 89 16.97 22.89 15.50
N ARG A 90 16.19 21.85 15.18
CA ARG A 90 14.78 21.71 15.56
C ARG A 90 14.61 21.31 17.03
#